data_AF-A0A6C0LVB5-F1
#
_entry.id   AF-A0A6C0LVB5-F1
#
_cell.length_a   1.000
_cell.length_b   1.000
_cell.length_c   1.000
_cell.angle_alpha   90.00
_cell.angle_beta   90.00
_cell.angle_gamma   90.00
#
_symmetry.space_group_name_H-M   'P 1'
#
loop_
_entity.id
_entity.type
_entity.pdbx_description
1 polymer ?
#
loop_
_entity_poly.entity_id
_entity_poly.type
_entity_poly.pdbx_seq_one_letter_code
_entity_poly.pdbx_strand_id
1 'polypeptide(L)'
;MSLTTRKIVFSLVAIGLVVVIIVLLLFFNKNTNVSIQTKFNTISDTPKNVGGILSHLMVIEDFEKILSQPEFSLSLDSSGISDCSAIHRKTCAAWTYMRKDLPPMLFIFPTTPVVTDGYWTPNVGILIDPNKAWSLLTTMGVIDSATNERSCCSNEDGYTRLIADNSSAPIDGFNKCDKIQQSKYSLIYSSNKNTDGGQCKLSCDPEDEICRAVNSGGGVNWTDFHSWDTKDICKCLSEPRTITDIKNDLNSKSAQNEKADIIELGWWNNGVDTGDNFYTLKGECSMCTKPYFCSVEDGDTKPYLGDNGPSVRVGKDGHSWNKIFGETNDNIENIISTMMKQCKFKKENWPQWVTSMKDYYNMFLRNLNKDNILKNPKDSYMQANPCSYSYFENEVNMYIQGDQKSNWAKEDNEVFRSSIMGFVYIDSTCEEQLKPLINSPTNAGKNCKYTNNKDRCKVYLCGKDGDDDCKVKGTPMSIEIANRTQKAKELTIQMVKKFNQTYKTQVEGFSCTPASNLFMNYDVLQKASNGEIDFDSIFHKII
;
A
#
# COMPACT_ATOMS: atom_id res chain seq x y z
N MET A 1 63.15 8.38 38.36
CA MET A 1 62.47 8.02 37.09
C MET A 1 62.86 9.06 36.04
N SER A 2 63.48 8.66 34.92
CA SER A 2 63.99 9.63 33.94
C SER A 2 62.85 10.33 33.21
N LEU A 3 63.12 11.51 32.65
CA LEU A 3 62.16 12.28 31.86
C LEU A 3 61.57 11.45 30.71
N THR A 4 62.38 10.55 30.14
CA THR A 4 62.00 9.60 29.10
C THR A 4 60.99 8.58 29.61
N THR A 5 61.20 8.00 30.80
CA THR A 5 60.26 7.04 31.40
C THR A 5 58.92 7.70 31.72
N ARG A 6 58.91 8.96 32.16
CA ARG A 6 57.65 9.71 32.41
C ARG A 6 56.85 9.94 31.12
N LYS A 7 57.50 10.29 30.00
CA LYS A 7 56.83 10.49 28.71
C LYS A 7 56.23 9.19 28.15
N ILE A 8 56.92 8.07 28.31
CA ILE A 8 56.43 6.75 27.89
C ILE A 8 55.20 6.35 28.69
N VAL A 9 55.24 6.51 30.02
CA VAL A 9 54.09 6.19 30.89
C VAL A 9 52.89 7.08 30.58
N PHE A 10 53.10 8.39 30.37
CA PHE A 10 52.01 9.29 29.97
C PHE A 10 51.37 8.90 28.63
N SER A 11 52.19 8.49 27.66
CA SER A 11 51.70 8.08 26.33
C SER A 11 50.89 6.79 26.41
N LEU A 12 51.34 5.81 27.21
CA LEU A 12 50.61 4.55 27.42
C LEU A 12 49.29 4.75 28.16
N VAL A 13 49.26 5.64 29.16
CA VAL A 13 48.02 6.00 29.87
C VAL A 13 47.04 6.70 28.92
N ALA A 14 47.52 7.63 28.08
CA ALA A 14 46.68 8.31 27.10
C ALA A 14 46.09 7.35 26.06
N ILE A 15 46.89 6.43 25.53
CA ILE A 15 46.42 5.39 24.59
C ILE A 15 45.40 4.48 25.28
N GLY A 16 45.66 4.04 26.51
CA GLY A 16 44.72 3.25 27.29
C GLY A 16 43.39 3.98 27.52
N LEU A 17 43.43 5.28 27.79
CA LEU A 17 42.25 6.10 27.99
C LEU A 17 41.43 6.27 26.70
N VAL A 18 42.09 6.46 25.55
CA VAL A 18 41.45 6.53 24.23
C VAL A 18 40.78 5.20 23.88
N VAL A 19 41.45 4.06 24.12
CA VAL A 19 40.87 2.73 23.89
C VAL A 19 39.66 2.52 24.80
N VAL A 20 39.73 2.89 26.08
CA VAL A 20 38.58 2.80 27.01
C VAL A 20 37.44 3.71 26.54
N ILE A 21 37.71 4.93 26.09
CA ILE A 21 36.68 5.82 25.55
C ILE A 21 36.04 5.24 24.29
N ILE A 22 36.83 4.68 23.36
CA ILE A 22 36.30 4.03 22.15
C ILE A 22 35.46 2.80 22.52
N VAL A 23 35.92 1.97 23.46
CA VAL A 23 35.15 0.81 23.94
C VAL A 23 33.87 1.26 24.63
N LEU A 24 33.91 2.28 25.50
CA LEU A 24 32.73 2.84 26.14
C LEU A 24 31.79 3.47 25.12
N LEU A 25 32.29 4.19 24.12
CA LEU A 25 31.47 4.72 23.02
C LEU A 25 30.86 3.59 22.21
N LEU A 26 31.58 2.52 21.88
CA LEU A 26 31.00 1.35 21.21
C LEU A 26 30.02 0.57 22.10
N PHE A 27 30.20 0.60 23.42
CA PHE A 27 29.35 -0.08 24.40
C PHE A 27 28.09 0.74 24.74
N PHE A 28 28.17 2.07 24.75
CA PHE A 28 27.05 3.00 24.99
C PHE A 28 26.34 3.43 23.70
N ASN A 29 27.02 3.41 22.55
CA ASN A 29 26.40 3.53 21.23
C ASN A 29 25.74 2.22 20.78
N LYS A 30 25.71 1.22 21.67
CA LYS A 30 24.94 -0.01 21.52
C LYS A 30 23.46 0.35 21.72
N ASN A 31 22.85 0.84 20.64
CA ASN A 31 21.42 0.99 20.41
C ASN A 31 20.62 1.38 21.65
N THR A 32 20.51 2.68 21.93
CA THR A 32 19.30 3.17 22.59
C THR A 32 18.13 2.86 21.65
N ASN A 33 17.57 1.66 21.78
CA ASN A 33 16.34 1.28 21.11
C ASN A 33 15.27 2.25 21.63
N VAL A 34 14.97 3.26 20.82
CA VAL A 34 13.85 4.14 21.06
C VAL A 34 12.61 3.26 21.09
N SER A 35 11.81 3.35 22.16
CA SER A 35 10.59 2.54 22.26
C SER A 35 9.60 2.89 21.14
N ILE A 36 8.75 1.93 20.74
CA ILE A 36 7.71 2.15 19.73
C ILE A 36 6.82 3.33 20.12
N GLN A 37 6.40 3.37 21.39
CA GLN A 37 5.60 4.47 21.94
C GLN A 37 6.29 5.83 21.76
N THR A 38 7.60 5.91 22.02
CA THR A 38 8.36 7.16 21.82
C THR A 38 8.41 7.55 20.35
N LYS A 39 8.61 6.58 19.44
CA LYS A 39 8.59 6.85 17.99
C LYS A 39 7.21 7.32 17.51
N PHE A 40 6.15 6.62 17.88
CA PHE A 40 4.77 7.00 17.59
C PHE A 40 4.43 8.43 18.07
N ASN A 41 4.89 8.78 19.28
CA ASN A 41 4.66 10.09 19.89
C ASN A 41 5.57 11.21 19.36
N THR A 42 6.61 10.89 18.61
CA THR A 42 7.49 11.91 18.02
C THR A 42 6.82 12.51 16.79
N ILE A 43 6.51 13.80 16.81
CA ILE A 43 6.04 14.55 15.63
C ILE A 43 7.26 15.23 15.01
N SER A 44 7.73 14.67 13.90
CA SER A 44 8.80 15.25 13.10
C SER A 44 8.62 14.83 11.66
N ASP A 45 8.68 15.80 10.76
CA ASP A 45 8.52 15.58 9.32
C ASP A 45 9.85 15.67 8.57
N THR A 46 10.97 15.91 9.28
CA THR A 46 12.27 16.05 8.62
C THR A 46 12.70 14.71 8.02
N PRO A 47 13.12 14.65 6.74
CA PRO A 47 13.56 13.41 6.09
C PRO A 47 14.69 12.64 6.82
N LYS A 48 15.44 13.32 7.71
CA LYS A 48 16.53 12.71 8.50
C LYS A 48 16.07 12.12 9.84
N ASN A 49 14.86 12.43 10.28
CA ASN A 49 14.29 11.97 11.54
C ASN A 49 12.77 12.08 11.43
N VAL A 50 12.15 11.23 10.61
CA VAL A 50 10.71 11.14 10.53
C VAL A 50 10.18 10.51 11.81
N GLY A 51 9.19 11.14 12.42
CA GLY A 51 8.48 10.58 13.56
C GLY A 51 7.62 9.38 13.16
N GLY A 52 6.81 8.85 14.07
CA GLY A 52 5.86 7.80 13.76
C GLY A 52 6.47 6.41 13.56
N ILE A 53 5.64 5.49 13.10
CA ILE A 53 5.97 4.08 12.82
C ILE A 53 5.29 3.63 11.53
N LEU A 54 5.85 2.62 10.87
CA LEU A 54 5.21 1.94 9.75
C LEU A 54 4.68 0.58 10.20
N SER A 55 3.49 0.23 9.71
CA SER A 55 2.88 -1.08 9.93
C SER A 55 2.57 -1.78 8.63
N HIS A 56 2.76 -3.09 8.62
CA HIS A 56 2.31 -3.96 7.54
C HIS A 56 1.60 -5.15 8.15
N LEU A 57 0.32 -5.30 7.81
CA LEU A 57 -0.53 -6.39 8.29
C LEU A 57 -0.68 -7.44 7.20
N MET A 58 -0.74 -8.69 7.62
CA MET A 58 -0.83 -9.86 6.74
C MET A 58 -1.77 -10.92 7.32
N VAL A 59 -2.15 -11.86 6.47
CA VAL A 59 -2.95 -13.02 6.89
C VAL A 59 -2.10 -13.98 7.74
N ILE A 60 -2.77 -14.77 8.59
CA ILE A 60 -2.13 -15.71 9.51
C ILE A 60 -1.20 -16.69 8.77
N GLU A 61 -1.67 -17.18 7.63
CA GLU A 61 -1.00 -18.17 6.80
C GLU A 61 0.35 -17.66 6.29
N ASP A 62 0.42 -16.37 5.94
CA ASP A 62 1.65 -15.73 5.48
C ASP A 62 2.64 -15.50 6.63
N PHE A 63 2.13 -15.13 7.81
CA PHE A 63 2.94 -14.98 9.00
C PHE A 63 3.49 -16.31 9.53
N GLU A 64 2.73 -17.41 9.39
CA GLU A 64 3.23 -18.76 9.69
C GLU A 64 4.39 -19.15 8.78
N LYS A 65 4.33 -18.81 7.49
CA LYS A 65 5.45 -19.03 6.57
C LYS A 65 6.69 -18.26 7.03
N ILE A 66 6.55 -16.99 7.41
CA ILE A 66 7.66 -16.19 7.97
C ILE A 66 8.23 -16.87 9.22
N LEU A 67 7.35 -17.29 10.13
CA LEU A 67 7.75 -17.95 11.37
C LEU A 67 8.46 -19.29 11.11
N SER A 68 8.20 -19.95 9.98
CA SER A 68 8.88 -21.19 9.60
C SER A 68 10.27 -20.98 8.98
N GLN A 69 10.57 -19.79 8.45
CA GLN A 69 11.85 -19.52 7.78
C GLN A 69 13.02 -19.48 8.77
N PRO A 70 14.21 -20.01 8.44
CA PRO A 70 15.39 -19.90 9.31
C PRO A 70 15.75 -18.45 9.63
N GLU A 71 15.58 -17.56 8.64
CA GLU A 71 15.88 -16.13 8.74
C GLU A 71 14.67 -15.29 8.31
N PHE A 72 14.52 -14.13 8.93
CA PHE A 72 13.59 -13.09 8.50
C PHE A 72 14.10 -12.39 7.25
N SER A 73 13.24 -12.31 6.24
CA SER A 73 13.50 -11.71 4.94
C SER A 73 12.30 -10.90 4.48
N LEU A 74 12.55 -9.77 3.81
CA LEU A 74 11.59 -8.98 3.05
C LEU A 74 10.97 -9.78 1.90
N SER A 75 11.79 -10.58 1.22
CA SER A 75 11.33 -11.43 0.15
C SER A 75 10.91 -12.77 0.69
N LEU A 76 9.66 -13.12 0.40
CA LEU A 76 9.11 -14.43 0.63
C LEU A 76 8.62 -14.96 -0.70
N ASP A 77 9.10 -16.15 -1.08
CA ASP A 77 8.70 -16.83 -2.32
C ASP A 77 7.20 -17.14 -2.38
N SER A 78 6.44 -16.87 -1.31
CA SER A 78 4.98 -16.92 -1.30
C SER A 78 4.43 -15.75 -0.48
N SER A 79 4.10 -14.64 -1.16
CA SER A 79 3.18 -13.55 -0.79
C SER A 79 3.30 -12.85 0.57
N GLY A 80 4.29 -13.14 1.42
CA GLY A 80 4.15 -12.75 2.83
C GLY A 80 4.32 -11.26 3.16
N ILE A 81 5.42 -10.61 2.76
CA ILE A 81 5.66 -9.17 2.97
C ILE A 81 5.54 -8.42 1.64
N SER A 82 5.90 -9.08 0.53
CA SER A 82 5.67 -8.54 -0.80
C SER A 82 4.21 -8.71 -1.20
N ASP A 83 3.43 -7.64 -1.13
CA ASP A 83 1.99 -7.60 -1.37
C ASP A 83 1.56 -6.72 -2.56
N CYS A 84 2.42 -5.79 -3.01
CA CYS A 84 2.06 -4.78 -4.01
C CYS A 84 2.80 -4.87 -5.35
N SER A 85 3.61 -5.89 -5.57
CA SER A 85 4.19 -6.21 -6.88
C SER A 85 3.79 -7.61 -7.25
N ALA A 86 3.23 -7.75 -8.43
CA ALA A 86 2.45 -8.93 -8.71
C ALA A 86 3.32 -10.14 -9.11
N ILE A 87 2.64 -11.21 -9.52
CA ILE A 87 2.91 -12.63 -9.23
C ILE A 87 4.36 -13.10 -9.47
N HIS A 88 5.09 -12.44 -10.37
CA HIS A 88 6.37 -12.90 -10.89
C HIS A 88 7.62 -12.25 -10.27
N ARG A 89 7.56 -11.01 -9.76
CA ARG A 89 8.78 -10.27 -9.34
C ARG A 89 8.91 -10.03 -7.83
N LYS A 90 7.80 -9.84 -7.12
CA LYS A 90 7.79 -9.65 -5.66
C LYS A 90 8.74 -8.55 -5.15
N THR A 91 8.76 -7.42 -5.86
CA THR A 91 9.59 -6.23 -5.66
C THR A 91 8.97 -5.12 -4.80
N CYS A 92 7.80 -5.31 -4.19
CA CYS A 92 7.07 -4.24 -3.52
C CYS A 92 6.38 -4.72 -2.24
N ALA A 93 6.51 -3.94 -1.16
CA ALA A 93 5.68 -4.02 0.02
C ALA A 93 5.01 -2.67 0.32
N ALA A 94 3.71 -2.68 0.62
CA ALA A 94 2.94 -1.51 1.02
C ALA A 94 2.83 -1.45 2.56
N TRP A 95 3.05 -0.26 3.11
CA TRP A 95 3.07 -0.02 4.55
C TRP A 95 2.18 1.16 4.91
N THR A 96 1.45 1.06 6.00
CA THR A 96 0.69 2.19 6.55
C THR A 96 1.55 2.97 7.53
N TYR A 97 1.56 4.30 7.43
CA TYR A 97 2.24 5.19 8.38
C TYR A 97 1.30 5.65 9.48
N MET A 98 1.79 5.61 10.72
CA MET A 98 1.06 6.01 11.91
C MET A 98 1.87 6.94 12.79
N ARG A 99 1.21 7.96 13.33
CA ARG A 99 1.78 8.93 14.26
C ARG A 99 0.68 9.54 15.11
N LYS A 100 1.03 10.11 16.26
CA LYS A 100 0.05 10.70 17.21
C LYS A 100 -0.83 11.84 16.66
N ASP A 101 -0.47 12.44 15.53
CA ASP A 101 -1.19 13.52 14.83
C ASP A 101 -1.74 13.09 13.46
N LEU A 102 -1.82 11.78 13.23
CA LEU A 102 -2.44 11.16 12.07
C LEU A 102 -3.46 10.11 12.53
N PRO A 103 -4.53 9.85 11.77
CA PRO A 103 -5.44 8.77 12.10
C PRO A 103 -4.67 7.43 12.16
N PRO A 104 -4.80 6.65 13.25
CA PRO A 104 -4.09 5.39 13.42
C PRO A 104 -4.77 4.31 12.58
N MET A 105 -4.49 4.29 11.29
CA MET A 105 -5.09 3.34 10.37
C MET A 105 -4.25 2.08 10.34
N LEU A 106 -4.75 1.01 10.94
CA LEU A 106 -4.18 -0.32 10.79
C LEU A 106 -5.09 -1.15 9.92
N PHE A 107 -4.54 -1.67 8.83
CA PHE A 107 -5.25 -2.43 7.83
C PHE A 107 -6.08 -3.62 8.35
N ILE A 108 -7.42 -3.52 8.39
CA ILE A 108 -8.28 -4.69 8.58
C ILE A 108 -9.52 -4.59 7.72
N PHE A 109 -9.48 -5.32 6.62
CA PHE A 109 -10.65 -5.73 5.87
C PHE A 109 -11.15 -7.05 6.51
N PRO A 110 -12.40 -7.16 7.00
CA PRO A 110 -13.04 -8.47 7.10
C PRO A 110 -13.54 -8.80 5.69
N THR A 111 -12.77 -9.51 4.85
CA THR A 111 -13.26 -9.85 3.49
C THR A 111 -14.17 -11.05 3.54
N THR A 112 -15.11 -11.06 2.59
CA THR A 112 -15.89 -12.21 2.21
C THR A 112 -14.96 -13.33 1.79
N PRO A 113 -15.18 -14.59 2.21
CA PRO A 113 -14.50 -15.71 1.60
C PRO A 113 -14.87 -15.71 0.12
N VAL A 114 -13.91 -15.42 -0.75
CA VAL A 114 -14.04 -15.90 -2.14
C VAL A 114 -14.07 -17.41 -1.98
N VAL A 115 -15.21 -18.01 -2.28
CA VAL A 115 -15.63 -19.36 -1.90
C VAL A 115 -14.70 -20.45 -2.46
N THR A 116 -13.65 -20.07 -3.21
CA THR A 116 -12.65 -20.94 -3.81
C THR A 116 -11.25 -20.85 -3.18
N ASP A 117 -10.81 -19.70 -2.63
CA ASP A 117 -9.37 -19.48 -2.32
C ASP A 117 -9.03 -18.94 -0.93
N GLY A 118 -9.98 -18.88 0.01
CA GLY A 118 -9.69 -18.69 1.44
C GLY A 118 -10.00 -17.30 2.01
N TYR A 119 -9.69 -17.13 3.29
CA TYR A 119 -10.07 -15.98 4.11
C TYR A 119 -8.94 -14.93 4.10
N TRP A 120 -9.17 -13.76 3.50
CA TRP A 120 -8.22 -12.64 3.53
C TRP A 120 -8.60 -11.62 4.61
N THR A 121 -8.35 -11.97 5.88
CA THR A 121 -8.39 -11.00 6.97
C THR A 121 -7.00 -10.90 7.58
N PRO A 122 -6.31 -9.77 7.42
CA PRO A 122 -5.06 -9.52 8.11
C PRO A 122 -5.29 -9.48 9.62
N ASN A 123 -4.61 -10.35 10.35
CA ASN A 123 -4.78 -10.51 11.79
C ASN A 123 -3.48 -10.33 12.57
N VAL A 124 -2.36 -10.24 11.87
CA VAL A 124 -1.00 -10.16 12.41
C VAL A 124 -0.17 -9.21 11.57
N GLY A 125 0.92 -8.68 12.12
CA GLY A 125 1.80 -7.83 11.33
C GLY A 125 3.07 -7.38 12.04
N ILE A 126 3.78 -6.50 11.35
CA ILE A 126 5.12 -6.03 11.69
C ILE A 126 5.08 -4.52 11.88
N LEU A 127 5.74 -4.03 12.92
CA LEU A 127 5.95 -2.60 13.18
C LEU A 127 7.42 -2.27 12.98
N ILE A 128 7.74 -1.26 12.16
CA ILE A 128 9.11 -0.86 11.84
C ILE A 128 9.37 0.64 12.06
N ASP A 129 10.63 0.98 12.30
CA ASP A 129 11.13 2.36 12.35
C ASP A 129 11.39 2.87 10.93
N PRO A 130 10.61 3.85 10.43
CA PRO A 130 10.80 4.40 9.08
C PRO A 130 12.18 5.03 8.87
N ASN A 131 12.85 5.52 9.92
CA ASN A 131 14.20 6.09 9.79
C ASN A 131 15.25 5.02 9.50
N LYS A 132 15.08 3.84 10.11
CA LYS A 132 15.99 2.72 9.87
C LYS A 132 15.71 2.06 8.53
N ALA A 133 14.44 2.03 8.10
CA ALA A 133 14.04 1.51 6.80
C ALA A 133 14.19 2.49 5.63
N TRP A 134 14.73 3.70 5.87
CA TRP A 134 14.68 4.82 4.92
C TRP A 134 15.22 4.51 3.51
N SER A 135 16.29 3.71 3.41
CA SER A 135 16.87 3.32 2.12
C SER A 135 16.00 2.37 1.30
N LEU A 136 15.02 1.72 1.94
CA LEU A 136 14.06 0.82 1.31
C LEU A 136 12.80 1.55 0.84
N LEU A 137 12.47 2.70 1.45
CA LEU A 137 11.29 3.48 1.11
C LEU A 137 11.51 4.18 -0.25
N THR A 138 10.46 4.20 -1.07
CA THR A 138 10.53 4.75 -2.42
C THR A 138 9.51 5.86 -2.65
N THR A 139 8.23 5.55 -2.45
CA THR A 139 7.11 6.43 -2.80
C THR A 139 6.02 6.42 -1.75
N MET A 140 5.23 7.48 -1.69
CA MET A 140 4.15 7.63 -0.71
C MET A 140 2.87 8.13 -1.38
N GLY A 141 1.75 7.46 -1.14
CA GLY A 141 0.40 7.87 -1.51
C GLY A 141 -0.35 8.48 -0.32
N VAL A 142 -1.19 9.48 -0.57
CA VAL A 142 -2.01 10.09 0.49
C VAL A 142 -3.08 9.11 0.97
N ILE A 143 -3.59 8.30 0.03
CA ILE A 143 -4.39 7.11 0.31
C ILE A 143 -3.81 5.91 -0.45
N ASP A 144 -4.38 4.72 -0.25
CA ASP A 144 -4.14 3.52 -1.05
C ASP A 144 -4.12 3.90 -2.53
N SER A 145 -3.01 3.60 -3.20
CA SER A 145 -2.81 4.02 -4.58
C SER A 145 -2.95 2.88 -5.59
N ALA A 146 -3.52 1.72 -5.25
CA ALA A 146 -3.57 0.58 -6.16
C ALA A 146 -2.17 0.25 -6.74
N THR A 147 -1.18 0.16 -5.84
CA THR A 147 0.24 0.04 -6.19
C THR A 147 0.56 -1.19 -7.05
N ASN A 148 -0.22 -2.27 -6.88
CA ASN A 148 -0.17 -3.46 -7.72
C ASN A 148 -0.33 -3.16 -9.22
N GLU A 149 -1.19 -2.20 -9.57
CA GLU A 149 -1.48 -1.79 -10.95
C GLU A 149 -0.55 -0.70 -11.48
N ARG A 150 0.38 -0.21 -10.66
CA ARG A 150 1.30 0.88 -10.99
C ARG A 150 2.75 0.44 -11.19
N SER A 151 3.01 -0.86 -11.04
CA SER A 151 4.34 -1.42 -11.21
C SER A 151 4.66 -1.56 -12.69
N CYS A 152 5.40 -0.59 -13.26
CA CYS A 152 5.98 -0.67 -14.60
C CYS A 152 5.00 -0.83 -15.76
N CYS A 153 3.77 -0.33 -15.61
CA CYS A 153 2.62 -0.67 -16.47
C CYS A 153 2.38 -2.18 -16.67
N SER A 154 2.99 -3.02 -15.84
CA SER A 154 2.85 -4.46 -15.97
C SER A 154 1.56 -4.88 -15.32
N ASN A 155 0.80 -5.73 -16.01
CA ASN A 155 -0.39 -6.37 -15.48
C ASN A 155 -0.01 -7.75 -14.92
N GLU A 156 0.90 -7.74 -13.95
CA GLU A 156 1.41 -8.95 -13.32
C GLU A 156 0.41 -9.57 -12.32
N ASP A 157 -0.77 -8.97 -12.17
CA ASP A 157 -1.88 -9.46 -11.32
C ASP A 157 -2.47 -10.78 -11.81
N GLY A 158 -2.03 -11.26 -12.98
CA GLY A 158 -2.43 -12.54 -13.55
C GLY A 158 -3.71 -12.49 -14.36
N TYR A 159 -4.38 -11.33 -14.45
CA TYR A 159 -5.64 -11.14 -15.14
C TYR A 159 -5.46 -10.37 -16.42
N THR A 160 -6.20 -10.67 -17.49
CA THR A 160 -6.20 -9.79 -18.66
C THR A 160 -7.20 -8.67 -18.43
N ARG A 161 -6.76 -7.43 -18.60
CA ARG A 161 -7.66 -6.26 -18.50
C ARG A 161 -7.93 -5.64 -19.86
N LEU A 162 -9.19 -5.25 -20.05
CA LEU A 162 -9.70 -4.56 -21.22
C LEU A 162 -10.20 -3.19 -20.77
N ILE A 163 -9.63 -2.12 -21.31
CA ILE A 163 -10.19 -0.76 -21.15
C ILE A 163 -11.12 -0.53 -22.32
N ALA A 164 -12.45 -0.51 -22.12
CA ALA A 164 -13.36 0.00 -23.14
C ALA A 164 -13.61 1.49 -23.00
N ASP A 165 -13.57 2.16 -24.14
CA ASP A 165 -14.04 3.52 -24.35
C ASP A 165 -15.58 3.53 -24.44
N ASN A 166 -16.25 3.51 -23.28
CA ASN A 166 -17.72 3.67 -23.22
C ASN A 166 -18.13 5.06 -22.72
N SER A 167 -17.20 5.99 -22.51
CA SER A 167 -17.55 7.34 -22.09
C SER A 167 -17.85 8.22 -23.29
N SER A 168 -19.04 8.83 -23.30
CA SER A 168 -19.43 9.94 -24.17
C SER A 168 -18.57 11.21 -24.01
N ALA A 169 -17.46 11.14 -23.27
CA ALA A 169 -16.44 12.16 -23.18
C ALA A 169 -15.23 11.71 -24.02
N PRO A 170 -14.85 12.45 -25.08
CA PRO A 170 -13.69 12.11 -25.87
C PRO A 170 -12.46 12.13 -24.96
N ILE A 171 -11.76 11.00 -24.90
CA ILE A 171 -10.41 10.97 -24.33
C ILE A 171 -9.52 11.69 -25.36
N ASP A 172 -9.39 13.00 -25.21
CA ASP A 172 -8.58 13.85 -26.09
C ASP A 172 -7.12 13.38 -26.23
N GLY A 173 -6.59 12.63 -25.25
CA GLY A 173 -5.25 12.04 -25.29
C GLY A 173 -5.11 10.92 -26.33
N PHE A 174 -6.08 10.01 -26.44
CA PHE A 174 -6.03 8.89 -27.40
C PHE A 174 -6.55 9.28 -28.78
N ASN A 175 -7.48 10.24 -28.85
CA ASN A 175 -7.90 10.83 -30.12
C ASN A 175 -6.74 11.51 -30.88
N LYS A 176 -5.61 11.79 -30.22
CA LYS A 176 -4.38 12.31 -30.86
C LYS A 176 -3.46 11.22 -31.40
N CYS A 177 -3.74 9.94 -31.13
CA CYS A 177 -3.07 8.85 -31.79
C CYS A 177 -3.76 8.58 -33.12
N ASP A 178 -3.17 8.99 -34.25
CA ASP A 178 -3.72 8.80 -35.60
C ASP A 178 -4.13 7.34 -35.90
N LYS A 179 -3.56 6.37 -35.17
CA LYS A 179 -3.89 4.94 -35.27
C LYS A 179 -5.17 4.52 -34.53
N ILE A 180 -5.56 5.21 -33.47
CA ILE A 180 -6.69 4.85 -32.57
C ILE A 180 -8.02 5.40 -33.08
N GLN A 181 -7.99 6.42 -33.94
CA GLN A 181 -9.18 7.15 -34.43
C GLN A 181 -10.19 6.34 -35.27
N GLN A 182 -10.00 5.03 -35.49
CA GLN A 182 -10.81 4.25 -36.44
C GLN A 182 -11.84 3.28 -35.83
N SER A 183 -11.87 3.06 -34.52
CA SER A 183 -12.85 2.16 -33.90
C SER A 183 -13.69 2.86 -32.82
N LYS A 184 -14.97 2.47 -32.74
CA LYS A 184 -15.93 2.94 -31.72
C LYS A 184 -15.51 2.54 -30.31
N TYR A 185 -14.67 1.50 -30.20
CA TYR A 185 -14.02 1.04 -28.99
C TYR A 185 -12.54 0.81 -29.28
N SER A 186 -11.66 1.34 -28.43
CA SER A 186 -10.24 1.00 -28.46
C SER A 186 -9.91 0.22 -27.20
N LEU A 187 -9.61 -1.07 -27.36
CA LEU A 187 -9.37 -1.98 -26.25
C LEU A 187 -7.86 -2.14 -26.04
N ILE A 188 -7.36 -1.70 -24.89
CA ILE A 188 -5.97 -1.97 -24.51
C ILE A 188 -5.93 -3.34 -23.82
N TYR A 189 -5.21 -4.28 -24.42
CA TYR A 189 -4.86 -5.60 -23.90
C TYR A 189 -3.44 -5.57 -23.34
N SER A 190 -3.27 -6.00 -22.10
CA SER A 190 -1.95 -6.31 -21.54
C SER A 190 -1.87 -7.82 -21.30
N SER A 191 -0.86 -8.48 -21.87
CA SER A 191 -0.63 -9.92 -21.64
C SER A 191 -0.22 -10.18 -20.19
N ASN A 192 -0.75 -11.27 -19.62
CA ASN A 192 -0.51 -11.67 -18.23
C ASN A 192 0.83 -12.39 -18.06
N LYS A 193 1.52 -12.73 -19.16
CA LYS A 193 2.79 -13.47 -19.15
C LYS A 193 3.89 -12.67 -19.81
N ASN A 194 4.51 -11.79 -19.04
CA ASN A 194 5.92 -11.54 -19.29
C ASN A 194 6.73 -12.58 -18.52
N THR A 195 7.03 -13.71 -19.17
CA THR A 195 8.01 -14.68 -18.66
C THR A 195 9.40 -14.07 -18.46
N ASP A 196 9.62 -12.86 -19.00
CA ASP A 196 10.87 -12.11 -18.89
C ASP A 196 10.80 -10.92 -17.90
N GLY A 197 9.74 -10.81 -17.07
CA GLY A 197 9.68 -9.82 -15.97
C GLY A 197 9.19 -8.40 -16.33
N GLY A 198 8.52 -8.25 -17.47
CA GLY A 198 7.93 -6.97 -17.87
C GLY A 198 8.98 -6.00 -18.43
N GLN A 199 8.60 -4.72 -18.51
CA GLN A 199 9.52 -3.63 -18.90
C GLN A 199 10.50 -3.26 -17.80
N CYS A 200 10.47 -3.97 -16.68
CA CYS A 200 11.17 -3.57 -15.49
C CYS A 200 12.24 -4.55 -15.08
N LYS A 201 13.30 -3.98 -14.52
CA LYS A 201 14.43 -4.72 -14.03
C LYS A 201 14.02 -5.56 -12.83
N LEU A 202 14.43 -6.82 -12.80
CA LEU A 202 14.29 -7.68 -11.62
C LEU A 202 15.06 -7.14 -10.41
N SER A 203 16.12 -6.38 -10.64
CA SER A 203 16.95 -5.77 -9.60
C SER A 203 17.28 -4.33 -9.94
N CYS A 204 17.27 -3.48 -8.92
CA CYS A 204 17.63 -2.07 -8.99
C CYS A 204 18.82 -1.81 -8.07
N ASP A 205 19.75 -0.98 -8.55
CA ASP A 205 20.83 -0.44 -7.73
C ASP A 205 20.23 0.34 -6.53
N PRO A 206 20.83 0.25 -5.32
CA PRO A 206 20.49 1.09 -4.17
C PRO A 206 20.32 2.58 -4.45
N GLU A 207 21.14 3.12 -5.35
CA GLU A 207 21.14 4.54 -5.69
C GLU A 207 20.18 4.89 -6.86
N ASP A 208 19.64 3.89 -7.57
CA ASP A 208 18.68 4.09 -8.66
C ASP A 208 17.25 4.21 -8.12
N GLU A 209 16.95 5.37 -7.51
CA GLU A 209 15.66 5.66 -6.90
C GLU A 209 14.49 5.59 -7.90
N ILE A 210 14.75 5.89 -9.18
CA ILE A 210 13.75 5.81 -10.25
C ILE A 210 13.39 4.36 -10.53
N CYS A 211 14.38 3.49 -10.70
CA CYS A 211 14.15 2.05 -10.88
C CYS A 211 13.39 1.47 -9.68
N ARG A 212 13.85 1.79 -8.45
CA ARG A 212 13.22 1.29 -7.22
C ARG A 212 11.76 1.75 -7.12
N ALA A 213 11.49 3.04 -7.35
CA ALA A 213 10.14 3.60 -7.30
C ALA A 213 9.19 2.93 -8.32
N VAL A 214 9.62 2.77 -9.57
CA VAL A 214 8.77 2.19 -10.62
C VAL A 214 8.51 0.69 -10.35
N ASN A 215 9.48 -0.04 -9.80
CA ASN A 215 9.32 -1.45 -9.43
C ASN A 215 8.50 -1.67 -8.14
N SER A 216 8.31 -0.61 -7.34
CA SER A 216 7.49 -0.63 -6.13
C SER A 216 6.17 0.16 -6.31
N GLY A 217 5.61 0.14 -7.53
CA GLY A 217 4.32 0.74 -7.88
C GLY A 217 4.23 2.27 -7.83
N GLY A 218 5.35 2.96 -8.09
CA GLY A 218 5.41 4.41 -8.26
C GLY A 218 5.00 4.91 -9.65
N GLY A 219 4.61 4.04 -10.58
CA GLY A 219 4.22 4.41 -11.94
C GLY A 219 2.82 5.02 -12.07
N VAL A 220 2.46 5.40 -13.29
CA VAL A 220 1.08 5.73 -13.65
C VAL A 220 0.25 4.44 -13.61
N ASN A 221 -0.96 4.50 -13.06
CA ASN A 221 -1.89 3.37 -13.14
C ASN A 221 -2.36 3.23 -14.59
N TRP A 222 -2.32 2.03 -15.16
CA TRP A 222 -2.73 1.75 -16.55
C TRP A 222 -4.13 2.29 -16.90
N THR A 223 -5.07 2.32 -15.96
CA THR A 223 -6.41 2.92 -16.15
C THR A 223 -6.38 4.43 -16.35
N ASP A 224 -5.38 5.13 -15.83
CA ASP A 224 -5.25 6.59 -15.95
C ASP A 224 -4.45 7.02 -17.18
N PHE A 225 -3.85 6.11 -17.95
CA PHE A 225 -3.02 6.45 -19.11
C PHE A 225 -3.71 7.38 -20.11
N HIS A 226 -5.02 7.22 -20.24
CA HIS A 226 -5.86 7.97 -21.14
C HIS A 226 -5.95 9.47 -20.81
N SER A 227 -5.75 9.85 -19.54
CA SER A 227 -5.83 11.24 -19.07
C SER A 227 -4.58 12.06 -19.39
N TRP A 228 -3.52 11.41 -19.89
CA TRP A 228 -2.24 12.03 -20.22
C TRP A 228 -2.19 12.40 -21.70
N ASP A 229 -2.18 13.70 -21.99
CA ASP A 229 -2.15 14.24 -23.35
C ASP A 229 -0.75 14.18 -23.96
N THR A 230 -0.35 13.04 -24.55
CA THR A 230 0.99 12.95 -25.15
C THR A 230 1.10 12.00 -26.35
N LYS A 231 1.88 12.43 -27.36
CA LYS A 231 2.37 11.60 -28.47
C LYS A 231 3.17 10.37 -28.00
N ASP A 232 3.68 10.38 -26.77
CA ASP A 232 4.51 9.32 -26.23
C ASP A 232 3.70 8.09 -25.80
N ILE A 233 2.45 8.28 -25.35
CA ILE A 233 1.52 7.16 -25.16
C ILE A 233 1.22 6.47 -26.48
N CYS A 234 1.05 7.22 -27.57
CA CYS A 234 0.86 6.63 -28.89
C CYS A 234 2.07 5.77 -29.32
N LYS A 235 3.29 6.14 -28.92
CA LYS A 235 4.49 5.31 -29.18
C LYS A 235 4.48 4.03 -28.35
N CYS A 236 3.93 4.08 -27.15
CA CYS A 236 3.78 2.94 -26.26
C CYS A 236 2.79 1.88 -26.75
N LEU A 237 1.92 2.19 -27.70
CA LEU A 237 0.94 1.22 -28.19
C LEU A 237 1.46 0.44 -29.40
N SER A 238 1.15 -0.86 -29.42
CA SER A 238 1.39 -1.76 -30.55
C SER A 238 0.61 -1.33 -31.79
N GLU A 239 0.86 -2.00 -32.90
CA GLU A 239 -0.08 -1.95 -34.01
C GLU A 239 -1.42 -2.58 -33.59
N PRO A 240 -2.55 -2.10 -34.14
CA PRO A 240 -3.86 -2.67 -33.84
C PRO A 240 -3.88 -4.14 -34.23
N ARG A 241 -4.43 -4.96 -33.35
CA ARG A 241 -4.62 -6.40 -33.51
C ARG A 241 -6.10 -6.71 -33.55
N THR A 242 -6.49 -7.71 -34.32
CA THR A 242 -7.87 -8.18 -34.34
C THR A 242 -8.14 -9.08 -33.14
N ILE A 243 -9.41 -9.28 -32.80
CA ILE A 243 -9.80 -10.28 -31.79
C ILE A 243 -9.31 -11.69 -32.16
N THR A 244 -9.16 -11.98 -33.45
CA THR A 244 -8.64 -13.27 -33.95
C THR A 244 -7.16 -13.42 -33.62
N ASP A 245 -6.37 -12.36 -33.75
CA ASP A 245 -4.96 -12.36 -33.40
C ASP A 245 -4.77 -12.61 -31.89
N ILE A 246 -5.59 -11.95 -31.06
CA ILE A 246 -5.61 -12.19 -29.61
C ILE A 246 -6.05 -13.62 -29.29
N LYS A 247 -7.08 -14.14 -29.97
CA LYS A 247 -7.53 -15.53 -29.80
C LYS A 247 -6.43 -16.54 -30.15
N ASN A 248 -5.60 -16.26 -31.16
CA ASN A 248 -4.50 -17.12 -31.55
C ASN A 248 -3.39 -17.13 -30.48
N ASP A 249 -3.06 -15.97 -29.91
CA ASP A 249 -2.13 -15.86 -28.77
C ASP A 249 -2.66 -16.65 -27.55
N LEU A 250 -3.95 -16.51 -27.24
CA LEU A 250 -4.62 -17.19 -26.12
C LEU A 250 -4.82 -18.71 -26.31
N ASN A 251 -4.92 -19.18 -27.57
CA ASN A 251 -5.08 -20.61 -27.87
C ASN A 251 -3.75 -21.36 -27.93
N SER A 252 -2.60 -20.67 -27.80
CA SER A 252 -1.32 -21.32 -27.55
C SER A 252 -1.38 -22.07 -26.20
N LYS A 253 -0.74 -23.25 -26.09
CA LYS A 253 -0.82 -24.13 -24.90
C LYS A 253 -0.45 -23.45 -23.57
N SER A 254 0.17 -22.27 -23.62
CA SER A 254 0.54 -21.45 -22.47
C SER A 254 -0.59 -20.59 -21.88
N ALA A 255 -1.75 -20.42 -22.52
CA ALA A 255 -2.74 -19.40 -22.11
C ALA A 255 -4.17 -19.93 -21.80
N GLN A 256 -4.33 -21.23 -21.53
CA GLN A 256 -5.64 -21.83 -21.27
C GLN A 256 -6.41 -21.25 -20.06
N ASN A 257 -5.71 -20.70 -19.04
CA ASN A 257 -6.36 -20.04 -17.90
C ASN A 257 -6.85 -18.62 -18.25
N GLU A 258 -6.11 -17.89 -19.09
CA GLU A 258 -6.46 -16.51 -19.54
C GLU A 258 -7.73 -16.49 -20.40
N LYS A 259 -8.03 -17.62 -21.05
CA LYS A 259 -9.24 -17.79 -21.86
C LYS A 259 -10.50 -17.65 -21.01
N ALA A 260 -10.51 -18.06 -19.74
CA ALA A 260 -11.67 -18.03 -18.86
C ALA A 260 -12.03 -16.60 -18.42
N ASP A 261 -11.04 -15.80 -18.01
CA ASP A 261 -11.24 -14.44 -17.48
C ASP A 261 -11.89 -13.48 -18.52
N ILE A 262 -11.53 -13.63 -19.79
CA ILE A 262 -12.08 -12.80 -20.87
C ILE A 262 -13.53 -13.21 -21.21
N ILE A 263 -13.91 -14.49 -21.03
CA ILE A 263 -15.31 -14.93 -21.18
C ILE A 263 -16.15 -14.42 -20.00
N GLU A 264 -15.61 -14.50 -18.79
CA GLU A 264 -16.33 -14.34 -17.52
C GLU A 264 -16.70 -12.89 -17.22
N LEU A 265 -15.93 -11.91 -17.75
CA LEU A 265 -16.28 -10.48 -17.66
C LEU A 265 -17.59 -10.10 -18.38
N GLY A 266 -18.26 -11.02 -19.08
CA GLY A 266 -19.59 -10.81 -19.65
C GLY A 266 -19.63 -9.89 -20.88
N TRP A 267 -18.48 -9.39 -21.32
CA TRP A 267 -18.36 -8.52 -22.50
C TRP A 267 -18.30 -9.33 -23.80
N TRP A 268 -17.94 -10.62 -23.70
CA TRP A 268 -18.00 -11.57 -24.82
C TRP A 268 -19.41 -11.89 -25.31
N ASN A 269 -20.43 -11.79 -24.45
CA ASN A 269 -21.81 -12.14 -24.82
C ASN A 269 -22.67 -10.92 -25.20
N ASN A 270 -22.18 -9.69 -25.00
CA ASN A 270 -22.93 -8.44 -25.24
C ASN A 270 -22.55 -7.70 -26.54
N GLY A 271 -21.87 -8.38 -27.48
CA GLY A 271 -21.70 -7.84 -28.83
C GLY A 271 -20.53 -6.87 -29.02
N VAL A 272 -19.37 -7.15 -28.41
CA VAL A 272 -18.10 -6.58 -28.90
C VAL A 272 -17.92 -7.05 -30.34
N ASP A 273 -18.03 -6.12 -31.28
CA ASP A 273 -18.15 -6.43 -32.71
C ASP A 273 -16.80 -6.93 -33.24
N THR A 274 -16.83 -7.84 -34.22
CA THR A 274 -15.61 -8.43 -34.82
C THR A 274 -14.68 -7.42 -35.52
N GLY A 275 -15.04 -6.13 -35.54
CA GLY A 275 -14.26 -5.01 -36.10
C GLY A 275 -13.48 -4.17 -35.08
N ASP A 276 -13.50 -4.50 -33.79
CA ASP A 276 -12.76 -3.73 -32.78
C ASP A 276 -11.24 -3.98 -32.84
N ASN A 277 -10.47 -2.89 -32.79
CA ASN A 277 -9.01 -2.93 -32.75
C ASN A 277 -8.52 -3.02 -31.31
N PHE A 278 -7.62 -3.97 -31.07
CA PHE A 278 -6.97 -4.14 -29.78
C PHE A 278 -5.52 -3.69 -29.83
N TYR A 279 -5.07 -2.99 -28.80
CA TYR A 279 -3.71 -2.48 -28.69
C TYR A 279 -3.01 -3.10 -27.49
N THR A 280 -1.70 -3.31 -27.56
CA THR A 280 -0.90 -3.71 -26.40
C THR A 280 0.14 -2.66 -26.05
N LEU A 281 0.56 -2.63 -24.79
CA LEU A 281 1.70 -1.83 -24.38
C LEU A 281 2.99 -2.51 -24.90
N LYS A 282 3.71 -1.81 -25.78
CA LYS A 282 5.04 -2.21 -26.26
C LYS A 282 6.04 -2.21 -25.13
N GLY A 283 6.92 -3.20 -25.11
CA GLY A 283 7.98 -3.38 -24.10
C GLY A 283 8.96 -2.20 -23.92
N GLU A 284 9.01 -1.26 -24.86
CA GLU A 284 9.87 -0.06 -24.82
C GLU A 284 9.12 1.21 -24.41
N CYS A 285 7.99 1.08 -23.73
CA CYS A 285 7.19 2.23 -23.35
C CYS A 285 7.91 3.07 -22.29
N SER A 286 8.46 4.21 -22.70
CA SER A 286 9.20 5.09 -21.78
C SER A 286 8.37 5.52 -20.55
N MET A 287 7.05 5.67 -20.67
CA MET A 287 6.15 5.97 -19.54
C MET A 287 6.16 4.87 -18.47
N CYS A 288 6.38 3.62 -18.86
CA CYS A 288 6.44 2.48 -17.95
C CYS A 288 7.75 2.34 -17.21
N THR A 289 8.75 3.12 -17.61
CA THR A 289 10.07 3.19 -16.95
C THR A 289 10.21 4.43 -16.09
N LYS A 290 9.15 5.25 -15.98
CA LYS A 290 9.18 6.52 -15.27
C LYS A 290 8.09 6.57 -14.19
N PRO A 291 8.40 7.07 -12.99
CA PRO A 291 7.44 7.22 -11.92
C PRO A 291 6.51 8.41 -12.15
N TYR A 292 5.34 8.36 -11.53
CA TYR A 292 4.37 9.45 -11.52
C TYR A 292 4.43 10.20 -10.18
N PHE A 293 5.11 11.34 -10.18
CA PHE A 293 5.39 12.07 -8.95
C PHE A 293 4.54 13.33 -8.75
N CYS A 294 4.26 13.62 -7.48
CA CYS A 294 3.79 14.92 -7.05
C CYS A 294 4.96 15.90 -7.07
N SER A 295 4.85 16.94 -7.89
CA SER A 295 5.82 18.03 -7.99
C SER A 295 5.48 19.09 -6.92
N VAL A 296 6.40 19.28 -5.97
CA VAL A 296 6.25 20.19 -4.81
C VAL A 296 6.64 21.61 -5.23
N GLU A 297 5.88 22.15 -6.17
CA GLU A 297 6.09 23.46 -6.77
C GLU A 297 4.73 24.13 -7.01
N ASP A 298 4.73 25.46 -7.10
CA ASP A 298 3.54 26.23 -7.45
C ASP A 298 3.34 26.20 -8.97
N GLY A 299 2.09 26.18 -9.43
CA GLY A 299 1.77 26.31 -10.85
C GLY A 299 0.40 25.70 -11.22
N ASP A 300 0.21 25.48 -12.52
CA ASP A 300 -0.99 24.78 -13.01
C ASP A 300 -1.01 23.34 -12.49
N THR A 301 -2.17 22.91 -12.01
CA THR A 301 -2.41 21.62 -11.37
C THR A 301 -2.76 20.51 -12.38
N LYS A 302 -2.57 20.78 -13.67
CA LYS A 302 -2.76 19.79 -14.73
C LYS A 302 -1.58 18.81 -14.78
N PRO A 303 -1.84 17.53 -15.11
CA PRO A 303 -0.79 16.57 -15.45
C PRO A 303 0.12 17.09 -16.56
N TYR A 304 1.42 16.84 -16.43
CA TYR A 304 2.44 17.20 -17.41
C TYR A 304 3.61 16.21 -17.40
N LEU A 305 4.37 16.12 -18.50
CA LEU A 305 5.62 15.37 -18.54
C LEU A 305 6.78 16.25 -18.08
N GLY A 306 7.34 15.95 -16.91
CA GLY A 306 8.61 16.51 -16.45
C GLY A 306 9.81 15.66 -16.87
N ASP A 307 11.01 16.12 -16.51
CA ASP A 307 12.27 15.43 -16.86
C ASP A 307 12.32 13.99 -16.32
N ASN A 308 11.83 13.80 -15.09
CA ASN A 308 11.78 12.51 -14.41
C ASN A 308 10.53 11.68 -14.72
N GLY A 309 9.63 12.20 -15.57
CA GLY A 309 8.41 11.50 -15.96
C GLY A 309 7.12 12.27 -15.71
N PRO A 310 5.98 11.55 -15.76
CA PRO A 310 4.66 12.07 -15.46
C PRO A 310 4.64 12.78 -14.11
N SER A 311 4.04 13.96 -14.05
CA SER A 311 3.99 14.77 -12.82
C SER A 311 2.75 15.66 -12.77
N VAL A 312 2.38 16.04 -11.55
CA VAL A 312 1.36 17.06 -11.28
C VAL A 312 1.87 18.00 -10.18
N ARG A 313 1.67 19.30 -10.33
CA ARG A 313 2.07 20.29 -9.32
C ARG A 313 1.05 20.31 -8.18
N VAL A 314 1.52 20.11 -6.95
CA VAL A 314 0.68 20.05 -5.74
C VAL A 314 0.89 21.23 -4.78
N GLY A 315 1.61 22.27 -5.22
CA GLY A 315 2.02 23.38 -4.37
C GLY A 315 3.25 23.04 -3.53
N LYS A 316 3.99 24.07 -3.08
CA LYS A 316 5.23 23.91 -2.29
C LYS A 316 5.04 23.22 -0.93
N ASP A 317 3.82 23.22 -0.42
CA ASP A 317 3.42 22.64 0.86
C ASP A 317 2.59 21.35 0.70
N GLY A 318 2.20 20.98 -0.53
CA GLY A 318 1.34 19.83 -0.81
C GLY A 318 -0.17 20.09 -0.64
N HIS A 319 -0.61 21.28 -0.23
CA HIS A 319 -2.02 21.56 0.04
C HIS A 319 -2.93 21.44 -1.20
N SER A 320 -2.37 21.59 -2.41
CA SER A 320 -3.18 21.48 -3.63
C SER A 320 -3.54 20.04 -3.99
N TRP A 321 -2.90 19.03 -3.39
CA TRP A 321 -3.19 17.62 -3.69
C TRP A 321 -4.69 17.31 -3.52
N ASN A 322 -5.30 17.76 -2.42
CA ASN A 322 -6.71 17.49 -2.14
C ASN A 322 -7.64 18.18 -3.14
N LYS A 323 -7.31 19.40 -3.58
CA LYS A 323 -8.06 20.08 -4.65
C LYS A 323 -8.03 19.32 -5.98
N ILE A 324 -6.92 18.64 -6.26
CA ILE A 324 -6.71 17.93 -7.54
C ILE A 324 -7.40 16.57 -7.52
N PHE A 325 -7.23 15.82 -6.43
CA PHE A 325 -7.60 14.41 -6.38
C PHE A 325 -8.73 14.11 -5.39
N GLY A 326 -8.98 14.98 -4.40
CA GLY A 326 -9.97 14.75 -3.34
C GLY A 326 -11.25 15.60 -3.44
N GLU A 327 -11.26 16.71 -4.19
CA GLU A 327 -12.49 17.46 -4.51
C GLU A 327 -13.27 16.76 -5.61
N THR A 328 -14.07 15.79 -5.20
CA THR A 328 -14.88 14.97 -6.09
C THR A 328 -16.32 15.46 -6.12
N ASN A 329 -16.75 16.06 -7.24
CA ASN A 329 -18.16 16.35 -7.48
C ASN A 329 -18.95 15.02 -7.53
N ASP A 330 -19.64 14.70 -6.43
CA ASP A 330 -20.94 13.99 -6.34
C ASP A 330 -21.12 12.47 -6.56
N ASN A 331 -20.10 11.60 -6.77
CA ASN A 331 -20.34 10.15 -6.97
C ASN A 331 -19.34 9.17 -6.32
N ILE A 332 -19.84 7.97 -5.94
CA ILE A 332 -19.11 6.83 -5.34
C ILE A 332 -17.99 6.26 -6.22
N GLU A 333 -18.06 6.45 -7.55
CA GLU A 333 -17.02 6.05 -8.51
C GLU A 333 -15.70 6.84 -8.33
N ASN A 334 -15.69 7.85 -7.45
CA ASN A 334 -14.64 8.86 -7.44
C ASN A 334 -13.44 8.55 -6.53
N ILE A 335 -13.56 7.80 -5.43
CA ILE A 335 -12.34 7.38 -4.69
C ILE A 335 -11.52 6.36 -5.47
N ILE A 336 -12.14 5.37 -6.11
CA ILE A 336 -11.38 4.41 -6.94
C ILE A 336 -10.62 5.20 -8.01
N SER A 337 -11.25 6.23 -8.59
CA SER A 337 -10.56 7.20 -9.44
C SER A 337 -9.42 7.92 -8.71
N THR A 338 -9.61 8.45 -7.49
CA THR A 338 -8.52 9.05 -6.68
C THR A 338 -7.35 8.06 -6.44
N MET A 339 -7.64 6.82 -6.02
CA MET A 339 -6.67 5.77 -5.79
C MET A 339 -5.84 5.48 -7.05
N MET A 340 -6.49 5.43 -8.22
CA MET A 340 -5.83 5.16 -9.50
C MET A 340 -5.10 6.38 -10.09
N LYS A 341 -5.59 7.61 -9.86
CA LYS A 341 -5.10 8.83 -10.53
C LYS A 341 -4.14 9.67 -9.69
N GLN A 342 -4.06 9.45 -8.38
CA GLN A 342 -3.18 10.26 -7.53
C GLN A 342 -1.72 10.14 -7.96
N CYS A 343 -1.00 11.25 -7.90
CA CYS A 343 0.46 11.24 -7.95
C CYS A 343 1.04 10.66 -6.65
N LYS A 344 2.29 10.18 -6.70
CA LYS A 344 3.03 9.72 -5.52
C LYS A 344 4.04 10.78 -5.05
N PHE A 345 4.19 10.95 -3.75
CA PHE A 345 5.27 11.75 -3.18
C PHE A 345 6.56 10.94 -3.12
N LYS A 346 7.68 11.61 -3.36
CA LYS A 346 9.01 11.05 -3.09
C LYS A 346 9.34 11.17 -1.61
N LYS A 347 10.20 10.29 -1.08
CA LYS A 347 10.59 10.29 0.34
C LYS A 347 11.18 11.62 0.83
N GLU A 348 11.87 12.40 0.00
CA GLU A 348 12.36 13.73 0.36
C GLU A 348 11.24 14.76 0.61
N ASN A 349 10.04 14.50 0.08
CA ASN A 349 8.85 15.33 0.21
C ASN A 349 7.94 14.86 1.37
N TRP A 350 8.49 14.16 2.36
CA TRP A 350 7.77 13.66 3.53
C TRP A 350 6.90 14.73 4.22
N PRO A 351 7.39 15.97 4.48
CA PRO A 351 6.55 17.00 5.08
C PRO A 351 5.30 17.34 4.25
N GLN A 352 5.45 17.47 2.93
CA GLN A 352 4.36 17.84 2.05
C GLN A 352 3.35 16.71 1.90
N TRP A 353 3.82 15.46 1.86
CA TRP A 353 2.94 14.30 1.91
C TRP A 353 2.10 14.26 3.20
N VAL A 354 2.73 14.50 4.36
CA VAL A 354 2.03 14.59 5.65
C VAL A 354 1.02 15.74 5.66
N THR A 355 1.36 16.89 5.09
CA THR A 355 0.43 18.00 4.92
C THR A 355 -0.77 17.62 4.06
N SER A 356 -0.56 17.01 2.90
CA SER A 356 -1.63 16.54 2.01
C SER A 356 -2.55 15.52 2.69
N MET A 357 -1.97 14.60 3.46
CA MET A 357 -2.72 13.65 4.30
C MET A 357 -3.63 14.37 5.30
N LYS A 358 -3.06 15.28 6.10
CA LYS A 358 -3.84 16.04 7.10
C LYS A 358 -4.96 16.85 6.46
N ASP A 359 -4.71 17.47 5.32
CA ASP A 359 -5.71 18.19 4.55
C ASP A 359 -6.86 17.30 4.10
N TYR A 360 -6.52 16.13 3.55
CA TYR A 360 -7.48 15.14 3.12
C TYR A 360 -8.35 14.69 4.30
N TYR A 361 -7.76 14.27 5.43
CA TYR A 361 -8.53 13.88 6.62
C TYR A 361 -9.37 15.02 7.22
N ASN A 362 -8.84 16.25 7.27
CA ASN A 362 -9.55 17.42 7.79
C ASN A 362 -10.75 17.80 6.91
N MET A 363 -10.68 17.55 5.59
CA MET A 363 -11.85 17.70 4.70
C MET A 363 -13.02 16.84 5.18
N PHE A 364 -12.77 15.58 5.55
CA PHE A 364 -13.83 14.70 6.03
C PHE A 364 -14.28 15.00 7.44
N LEU A 365 -13.36 15.36 8.34
CA LEU A 365 -13.72 15.82 9.68
C LEU A 365 -14.72 16.99 9.62
N ARG A 366 -14.55 17.92 8.66
CA ARG A 366 -15.50 19.02 8.43
C ARG A 366 -16.87 18.55 7.93
N ASN A 367 -16.96 17.38 7.30
CA ASN A 367 -18.20 16.80 6.80
C ASN A 367 -18.90 15.87 7.80
N LEU A 368 -18.28 15.59 8.95
CA LEU A 368 -18.84 14.76 10.01
C LEU A 368 -19.42 15.60 11.15
N ASN A 369 -20.55 15.16 11.68
CA ASN A 369 -21.06 15.58 12.98
C ASN A 369 -20.42 14.77 14.11
N LYS A 370 -20.53 15.24 15.36
CA LYS A 370 -19.99 14.55 16.54
C LYS A 370 -20.57 13.15 16.78
N ASP A 371 -21.75 12.89 16.25
CA ASP A 371 -22.44 11.59 16.30
C ASP A 371 -22.07 10.67 15.11
N ASN A 372 -21.04 11.03 14.33
CA ASN A 372 -20.60 10.35 13.12
C ASN A 372 -21.60 10.40 11.95
N ILE A 373 -22.67 11.19 12.03
CA ILE A 373 -23.57 11.38 10.89
C ILE A 373 -22.91 12.36 9.91
N LEU A 374 -22.83 11.98 8.63
CA LEU A 374 -22.34 12.86 7.57
C LEU A 374 -23.34 13.97 7.26
N LYS A 375 -22.83 15.17 7.01
CA LYS A 375 -23.61 16.31 6.52
C LYS A 375 -24.20 16.05 5.13
N ASN A 376 -23.47 15.32 4.29
CA ASN A 376 -23.94 14.84 3.00
C ASN A 376 -23.99 13.30 3.00
N PRO A 377 -25.19 12.68 2.98
CA PRO A 377 -25.33 11.23 3.00
C PRO A 377 -24.67 10.50 1.82
N LYS A 378 -24.42 11.20 0.69
CA LYS A 378 -23.71 10.62 -0.45
C LYS A 378 -22.27 10.23 -0.11
N ASP A 379 -21.65 10.86 0.90
CA ASP A 379 -20.27 10.62 1.31
C ASP A 379 -20.12 9.38 2.21
N SER A 380 -21.23 8.67 2.47
CA SER A 380 -21.26 7.51 3.37
C SER A 380 -20.49 6.30 2.83
N TYR A 381 -20.04 6.32 1.58
CA TYR A 381 -19.12 5.31 1.04
C TYR A 381 -17.80 5.19 1.83
N MET A 382 -17.51 6.18 2.68
CA MET A 382 -16.27 6.31 3.43
C MET A 382 -16.40 5.91 4.91
N GLN A 383 -17.60 5.51 5.33
CA GLN A 383 -17.91 5.10 6.71
C GLN A 383 -18.14 3.59 6.79
N ALA A 384 -17.16 2.79 6.35
CA ALA A 384 -17.26 1.33 6.35
C ALA A 384 -18.47 0.81 5.54
N ASN A 385 -18.67 1.33 4.33
CA ASN A 385 -19.73 0.83 3.47
C ASN A 385 -19.24 -0.42 2.72
N PRO A 386 -19.85 -1.62 2.91
CA PRO A 386 -19.45 -2.84 2.21
C PRO A 386 -19.53 -2.81 0.68
N CYS A 387 -20.25 -1.87 0.06
CA CYS A 387 -20.23 -1.74 -1.41
C CYS A 387 -19.15 -0.79 -1.93
N SER A 388 -18.34 -0.23 -1.04
CA SER A 388 -17.29 0.71 -1.37
C SER A 388 -15.95 0.05 -1.10
N TYR A 389 -15.07 0.07 -2.11
CA TYR A 389 -13.66 -0.32 -1.97
C TYR A 389 -12.78 0.86 -1.53
N SER A 390 -13.41 1.88 -0.92
CA SER A 390 -12.75 3.14 -0.58
C SER A 390 -12.26 3.14 0.86
N TYR A 391 -10.94 3.28 1.04
CA TYR A 391 -10.29 3.33 2.35
C TYR A 391 -9.39 4.55 2.48
N PHE A 392 -9.10 4.91 3.72
CA PHE A 392 -8.29 6.08 4.07
C PHE A 392 -6.83 5.79 4.31
N GLU A 393 -6.47 4.51 4.24
CA GLU A 393 -5.13 4.03 4.46
C GLU A 393 -4.15 4.87 3.64
N ASN A 394 -3.22 5.53 4.31
CA ASN A 394 -2.08 6.10 3.61
C ASN A 394 -1.11 4.97 3.24
N GLU A 395 -0.32 5.18 2.20
CA GLU A 395 0.49 4.11 1.66
C GLU A 395 1.94 4.56 1.49
N VAL A 396 2.86 3.85 2.12
CA VAL A 396 4.31 4.01 1.93
C VAL A 396 4.82 2.74 1.26
N ASN A 397 5.37 2.90 0.06
CA ASN A 397 5.91 1.79 -0.70
C ASN A 397 7.37 1.57 -0.34
N MET A 398 7.70 0.30 -0.18
CA MET A 398 9.03 -0.20 0.05
C MET A 398 9.45 -1.06 -1.14
N TYR A 399 10.65 -0.83 -1.64
CA TYR A 399 11.25 -1.68 -2.68
C TYR A 399 11.84 -2.94 -2.06
N ILE A 400 11.59 -4.07 -2.71
CA ILE A 400 12.18 -5.37 -2.45
C ILE A 400 13.01 -5.75 -3.67
N GLN A 401 14.25 -6.18 -3.46
CA GLN A 401 15.05 -6.72 -4.56
C GLN A 401 14.37 -7.94 -5.15
N GLY A 402 14.14 -8.03 -6.45
CA GLY A 402 13.60 -9.24 -7.07
C GLY A 402 14.65 -10.35 -7.17
N ASP A 403 15.92 -9.99 -7.36
CA ASP A 403 17.04 -10.95 -7.31
C ASP A 403 17.49 -11.20 -5.86
N GLN A 404 16.94 -12.24 -5.25
CA GLN A 404 17.28 -12.67 -3.88
C GLN A 404 18.72 -13.16 -3.69
N LYS A 405 19.44 -13.44 -4.78
CA LYS A 405 20.82 -13.92 -4.71
C LYS A 405 21.83 -12.76 -4.73
N SER A 406 21.38 -11.56 -5.06
CA SER A 406 22.22 -10.36 -5.08
C SER A 406 22.76 -9.99 -3.69
N ASN A 407 23.90 -9.31 -3.64
CA ASN A 407 24.42 -8.76 -2.39
C ASN A 407 23.50 -7.66 -1.83
N TRP A 408 22.87 -6.88 -2.72
CA TRP A 408 21.91 -5.87 -2.33
C TRP A 408 20.70 -6.46 -1.59
N ALA A 409 20.20 -7.64 -2.01
CA ALA A 409 19.12 -8.30 -1.29
C ALA A 409 19.50 -8.66 0.16
N LYS A 410 20.77 -8.98 0.44
CA LYS A 410 21.23 -9.24 1.81
C LYS A 410 21.29 -7.96 2.63
N GLU A 411 21.82 -6.89 2.06
CA GLU A 411 21.90 -5.58 2.70
C GLU A 411 20.50 -5.01 2.99
N ASP A 412 19.60 -5.05 2.00
CA ASP A 412 18.21 -4.60 2.15
C ASP A 412 17.48 -5.41 3.26
N ASN A 413 17.74 -6.72 3.35
CA ASN A 413 17.22 -7.56 4.43
C ASN A 413 17.81 -7.23 5.81
N GLU A 414 19.09 -6.86 5.89
CA GLU A 414 19.70 -6.39 7.14
C GLU A 414 19.08 -5.07 7.60
N VAL A 415 18.91 -4.12 6.67
CA VAL A 415 18.22 -2.85 6.92
C VAL A 415 16.82 -3.12 7.44
N PHE A 416 16.05 -3.96 6.76
CA PHE A 416 14.70 -4.32 7.19
C PHE A 416 14.67 -4.93 8.58
N ARG A 417 15.46 -5.97 8.85
CA ARG A 417 15.49 -6.61 10.18
C ARG A 417 15.88 -5.61 11.28
N SER A 418 16.83 -4.73 11.01
CA SER A 418 17.26 -3.71 11.97
C SER A 418 16.18 -2.66 12.26
N SER A 419 15.26 -2.47 11.31
CA SER A 419 14.13 -1.55 11.41
C SER A 419 12.96 -2.12 12.23
N ILE A 420 12.84 -3.45 12.37
CA ILE A 420 11.76 -4.08 13.13
C ILE A 420 11.82 -3.66 14.60
N MET A 421 10.72 -3.07 15.07
CA MET A 421 10.56 -2.65 16.44
C MET A 421 9.61 -3.57 17.23
N GLY A 422 8.66 -4.20 16.55
CA GLY A 422 7.69 -5.08 17.20
C GLY A 422 6.81 -5.84 16.23
N PHE A 423 6.00 -6.72 16.80
CA PHE A 423 4.98 -7.49 16.10
C PHE A 423 3.62 -7.25 16.74
N VAL A 424 2.56 -7.29 15.95
CA VAL A 424 1.21 -6.99 16.40
C VAL A 424 0.23 -8.07 15.95
N TYR A 425 -0.83 -8.29 16.73
CA TYR A 425 -2.03 -8.97 16.27
C TYR A 425 -3.28 -8.12 16.53
N ILE A 426 -4.33 -8.38 15.75
CA ILE A 426 -5.61 -7.72 15.90
C ILE A 426 -6.45 -8.46 16.94
N ASP A 427 -6.78 -7.77 18.03
CA ASP A 427 -7.54 -8.32 19.17
C ASP A 427 -8.94 -7.71 19.24
N SER A 428 -9.60 -7.67 18.08
CA SER A 428 -10.95 -7.13 17.97
C SER A 428 -11.73 -7.83 16.87
N THR A 429 -13.04 -7.92 17.10
CA THR A 429 -14.03 -8.36 16.12
C THR A 429 -14.42 -7.21 15.18
N CYS A 430 -15.02 -7.55 14.04
CA CYS A 430 -15.57 -6.54 13.13
C CYS A 430 -16.58 -5.62 13.84
N GLU A 431 -17.46 -6.15 14.69
CA GLU A 431 -18.48 -5.33 15.38
C GLU A 431 -17.85 -4.33 16.35
N GLU A 432 -16.78 -4.73 17.04
CA GLU A 432 -16.03 -3.85 17.94
C GLU A 432 -15.32 -2.74 17.18
N GLN A 433 -14.70 -3.06 16.04
CA GLN A 433 -14.09 -2.05 15.16
C GLN A 433 -15.14 -1.06 14.64
N LEU A 434 -16.30 -1.54 14.19
CA LEU A 434 -17.38 -0.69 13.67
C LEU A 434 -18.24 -0.02 14.75
N LYS A 435 -18.00 -0.28 16.04
CA LYS A 435 -18.79 0.27 17.15
C LYS A 435 -18.90 1.81 17.14
N PRO A 436 -17.85 2.60 16.82
CA PRO A 436 -17.99 4.06 16.71
C PRO A 436 -19.03 4.51 15.67
N LEU A 437 -19.35 3.64 14.69
CA LEU A 437 -20.26 3.94 13.58
C LEU A 437 -21.67 3.36 13.78
N ILE A 438 -22.01 2.88 14.97
CA ILE A 438 -23.27 2.18 15.24
C ILE A 438 -24.53 3.00 14.86
N ASN A 439 -24.46 4.32 14.97
CA ASN A 439 -25.57 5.24 14.67
C ASN A 439 -25.44 5.95 13.32
N SER A 440 -24.39 5.68 12.54
CA SER A 440 -24.24 6.23 11.20
C SER A 440 -24.79 5.21 10.21
N PRO A 441 -25.89 5.44 9.49
CA PRO A 441 -26.30 4.56 8.39
C PRO A 441 -25.48 4.87 7.12
N THR A 442 -25.22 3.84 6.30
CA THR A 442 -24.55 4.02 5.00
C THR A 442 -25.51 3.80 3.85
N ASN A 443 -25.36 4.60 2.79
CA ASN A 443 -26.18 4.55 1.58
C ASN A 443 -25.33 4.87 0.34
N ALA A 444 -25.06 3.86 -0.48
CA ALA A 444 -24.36 4.00 -1.76
C ALA A 444 -25.20 3.52 -2.96
N GLY A 445 -26.50 3.86 -2.97
CA GLY A 445 -27.43 3.51 -4.06
C GLY A 445 -28.51 2.50 -3.66
N LYS A 446 -29.37 2.13 -4.63
CA LYS A 446 -30.65 1.42 -4.37
C LYS A 446 -30.50 0.08 -3.60
N ASN A 447 -29.39 -0.63 -3.77
CA ASN A 447 -29.14 -1.94 -3.14
C ASN A 447 -27.95 -1.91 -2.17
N CYS A 448 -27.53 -0.73 -1.70
CA CYS A 448 -26.37 -0.58 -0.85
C CYS A 448 -26.68 0.28 0.38
N LYS A 449 -27.51 -0.25 1.27
CA LYS A 449 -27.96 0.44 2.47
C LYS A 449 -27.77 -0.42 3.70
N TYR A 450 -27.04 0.09 4.69
CA TYR A 450 -26.76 -0.63 5.93
C TYR A 450 -27.07 0.27 7.13
N THR A 451 -27.83 -0.25 8.09
CA THR A 451 -28.40 0.58 9.16
C THR A 451 -27.54 0.62 10.42
N ASN A 452 -26.71 -0.41 10.64
CA ASN A 452 -25.88 -0.55 11.83
C ASN A 452 -24.58 -1.33 11.51
N ASN A 453 -23.72 -1.49 12.53
CA ASN A 453 -22.45 -2.21 12.41
C ASN A 453 -22.62 -3.71 12.15
N LYS A 454 -23.65 -4.36 12.70
CA LYS A 454 -23.92 -5.79 12.48
C LYS A 454 -24.26 -6.07 11.02
N ASP A 455 -25.10 -5.24 10.40
CA ASP A 455 -25.47 -5.37 8.99
C ASP A 455 -24.22 -5.32 8.10
N ARG A 456 -23.30 -4.39 8.40
CA ARG A 456 -22.05 -4.23 7.66
C ARG A 456 -21.12 -5.41 7.87
N CYS A 457 -20.91 -5.81 9.12
CA CYS A 457 -20.06 -6.94 9.46
C CYS A 457 -20.58 -8.23 8.83
N LYS A 458 -21.90 -8.43 8.75
CA LYS A 458 -22.49 -9.56 8.04
C LYS A 458 -22.06 -9.55 6.57
N VAL A 459 -22.18 -8.42 5.87
CA VAL A 459 -21.77 -8.36 4.45
C VAL A 459 -20.27 -8.49 4.27
N TYR A 460 -19.48 -7.83 5.13
CA TYR A 460 -18.02 -7.96 5.11
C TYR A 460 -17.59 -9.42 5.29
N LEU A 461 -18.18 -10.14 6.23
CA LEU A 461 -17.79 -11.52 6.52
C LEU A 461 -18.41 -12.55 5.56
N CYS A 462 -19.60 -12.29 5.02
CA CYS A 462 -20.45 -13.33 4.42
C CYS A 462 -20.98 -13.00 3.03
N GLY A 463 -20.70 -11.79 2.53
CA GLY A 463 -21.16 -11.31 1.24
C GLY A 463 -22.58 -10.75 1.27
N LYS A 464 -23.00 -10.17 0.15
CA LYS A 464 -24.31 -9.52 0.00
C LYS A 464 -25.48 -10.51 0.09
N ASP A 465 -25.24 -11.77 -0.27
CA ASP A 465 -26.22 -12.87 -0.25
C ASP A 465 -26.05 -13.81 0.96
N GLY A 466 -25.22 -13.44 1.93
CA GLY A 466 -24.92 -14.28 3.09
C GLY A 466 -26.16 -14.54 3.95
N ASP A 467 -26.46 -15.83 4.17
CA ASP A 467 -27.50 -16.26 5.10
C ASP A 467 -27.12 -15.90 6.55
N ASP A 468 -28.08 -15.90 7.48
CA ASP A 468 -27.81 -15.69 8.92
C ASP A 468 -26.88 -16.77 9.52
N ASP A 469 -26.68 -17.88 8.81
CA ASP A 469 -25.87 -19.05 9.18
C ASP A 469 -24.53 -19.12 8.42
N CYS A 470 -23.92 -17.95 8.21
CA CYS A 470 -22.62 -17.83 7.55
C CYS A 470 -21.54 -18.71 8.20
N LYS A 471 -21.05 -19.67 7.40
CA LYS A 471 -20.11 -20.70 7.83
C LYS A 471 -18.88 -20.73 6.93
N VAL A 472 -17.71 -20.85 7.53
CA VAL A 472 -16.45 -21.18 6.84
C VAL A 472 -16.20 -22.67 7.05
N LYS A 473 -16.27 -23.47 5.98
CA LYS A 473 -16.08 -24.94 6.05
C LYS A 473 -16.97 -25.62 7.10
N GLY A 474 -18.19 -25.13 7.29
CA GLY A 474 -19.15 -25.65 8.27
C GLY A 474 -19.05 -25.04 9.68
N THR A 475 -18.02 -24.27 9.98
CA THR A 475 -17.84 -23.57 11.26
C THR A 475 -18.53 -22.21 11.23
N PRO A 476 -19.36 -21.85 12.23
CA PRO A 476 -19.92 -20.50 12.36
C PRO A 476 -18.83 -19.44 12.32
N MET A 477 -19.04 -18.38 11.54
CA MET A 477 -18.05 -17.32 11.32
C MET A 477 -17.52 -16.71 12.63
N SER A 478 -18.38 -16.52 13.64
CA SER A 478 -17.97 -15.99 14.94
C SER A 478 -16.95 -16.87 15.68
N ILE A 479 -17.08 -18.19 15.55
CA ILE A 479 -16.14 -19.17 16.12
C ILE A 479 -14.82 -19.14 15.34
N GLU A 480 -14.88 -19.05 14.00
CA GLU A 480 -13.70 -18.94 13.16
C GLU A 480 -12.88 -17.69 13.48
N ILE A 481 -13.52 -16.53 13.63
CA ILE A 481 -12.85 -15.28 14.02
C ILE A 481 -12.16 -15.44 15.37
N ALA A 482 -12.84 -16.01 16.38
CA ALA A 482 -12.26 -16.22 17.70
C ALA A 482 -11.03 -17.15 17.64
N ASN A 483 -11.11 -18.25 16.88
CA ASN A 483 -9.99 -19.17 16.68
C ASN A 483 -8.80 -18.48 16.00
N ARG A 484 -9.06 -17.66 14.96
CA ARG A 484 -8.03 -16.90 14.26
C ARG A 484 -7.38 -15.85 15.15
N THR A 485 -8.15 -15.10 15.95
CA THR A 485 -7.59 -14.13 16.91
C THR A 485 -6.67 -14.81 17.93
N GLN A 486 -7.10 -15.95 18.50
CA GLN A 486 -6.28 -16.71 19.43
C GLN A 486 -4.99 -17.23 18.77
N LYS A 487 -5.09 -17.75 17.55
CA LYS A 487 -3.93 -18.19 16.77
C LYS A 487 -2.98 -17.03 16.44
N ALA A 488 -3.50 -15.87 16.06
CA ALA A 488 -2.73 -14.66 15.75
C ALA A 488 -1.94 -14.19 16.98
N LYS A 489 -2.55 -14.22 18.16
CA LYS A 489 -1.88 -13.94 19.44
C LYS A 489 -0.71 -14.90 19.69
N GLU A 490 -0.95 -16.21 19.56
CA GLU A 490 0.07 -17.23 19.77
C GLU A 490 1.26 -17.06 18.81
N LEU A 491 0.98 -16.83 17.54
CA LEU A 491 2.00 -16.61 16.52
C LEU A 491 2.80 -15.34 16.80
N THR A 492 2.16 -14.25 17.20
CA THR A 492 2.86 -12.99 17.55
C THR A 492 3.83 -13.21 18.70
N ILE A 493 3.41 -13.91 19.76
CA ILE A 493 4.28 -14.25 20.89
C ILE A 493 5.45 -15.15 20.45
N GLN A 494 5.18 -16.16 19.62
CA GLN A 494 6.23 -17.03 19.07
C GLN A 494 7.22 -16.23 18.22
N MET A 495 6.72 -15.29 17.43
CA MET A 495 7.54 -14.45 16.57
C MET A 495 8.48 -13.56 17.35
N VAL A 496 7.97 -12.85 18.36
CA VAL A 496 8.79 -12.00 19.24
C VAL A 496 9.91 -12.81 19.87
N LYS A 497 9.58 -13.99 20.43
CA LYS A 497 10.57 -14.87 21.07
C LYS A 497 11.65 -15.32 20.08
N LYS A 498 11.22 -15.83 18.92
CA LYS A 498 12.14 -16.29 17.87
C LYS A 498 13.04 -15.16 17.39
N PHE A 499 12.46 -14.00 17.06
CA PHE A 499 13.20 -12.85 16.54
C PHE A 499 14.25 -12.36 17.54
N ASN A 500 13.85 -12.17 18.81
CA ASN A 500 14.78 -11.76 19.87
C ASN A 500 15.88 -12.79 20.13
N GLN A 501 15.57 -14.07 20.06
CA GLN A 501 16.56 -15.14 20.21
C GLN A 501 17.55 -15.17 19.05
N THR A 502 17.07 -15.10 17.81
CA THR A 502 17.88 -15.20 16.59
C THR A 502 18.77 -13.96 16.42
N TYR A 503 18.21 -12.76 16.59
CA TYR A 503 18.89 -11.50 16.28
C TYR A 503 19.43 -10.76 17.51
N LYS A 504 19.26 -11.32 18.71
CA LYS A 504 19.72 -10.74 19.99
C LYS A 504 19.18 -9.32 20.20
N THR A 505 17.92 -9.12 19.85
CA THR A 505 17.17 -7.85 19.97
C THR A 505 16.22 -7.87 21.18
N GLN A 506 15.50 -6.77 21.38
CA GLN A 506 14.42 -6.65 22.37
C GLN A 506 13.20 -5.99 21.72
N VAL A 507 12.68 -6.61 20.67
CA VAL A 507 11.42 -6.21 20.06
C VAL A 507 10.26 -6.65 20.94
N GLU A 508 9.15 -5.92 20.87
CA GLU A 508 7.98 -6.10 21.73
C GLU A 508 6.80 -6.69 20.94
N GLY A 509 5.88 -7.35 21.64
CA GLY A 509 4.62 -7.83 21.07
C GLY A 509 3.45 -6.99 21.53
N PHE A 510 2.50 -6.73 20.63
CA PHE A 510 1.31 -5.92 20.91
C PHE A 510 0.02 -6.61 20.46
N SER A 511 -1.06 -6.33 21.18
CA SER A 511 -2.41 -6.47 20.67
C SER A 511 -2.92 -5.11 20.22
N CYS A 512 -3.65 -5.09 19.11
CA CYS A 512 -4.23 -3.88 18.55
C CYS A 512 -5.73 -3.80 18.84
N THR A 513 -6.17 -2.66 19.37
CA THR A 513 -7.57 -2.42 19.77
C THR A 513 -8.42 -1.88 18.61
N PRO A 514 -9.75 -1.83 18.77
CA PRO A 514 -10.67 -1.14 17.83
C PRO A 514 -10.38 0.35 17.60
N ALA A 515 -9.57 1.01 18.43
CA ALA A 515 -9.24 2.43 18.24
C ALA A 515 -8.36 2.67 17.00
N SER A 516 -7.79 1.60 16.44
CA SER A 516 -6.99 1.56 15.21
C SER A 516 -7.80 1.54 13.91
N ASN A 517 -9.06 1.96 13.97
CA ASN A 517 -10.02 1.68 12.91
C ASN A 517 -9.65 2.41 11.60
N LEU A 518 -9.60 1.66 10.50
CA LEU A 518 -9.54 2.16 9.13
C LEU A 518 -10.70 3.11 8.78
N PHE A 519 -11.83 2.98 9.49
CA PHE A 519 -13.04 3.73 9.17
C PHE A 519 -13.16 5.03 9.96
N MET A 520 -13.48 6.09 9.22
CA MET A 520 -13.59 7.43 9.78
C MET A 520 -14.66 7.52 10.86
N ASN A 521 -14.24 8.01 12.02
CA ASN A 521 -15.13 8.55 13.02
C ASN A 521 -14.60 9.89 13.52
N TYR A 522 -15.51 10.78 13.88
CA TYR A 522 -15.26 12.14 14.32
C TYR A 522 -14.26 12.20 15.47
N ASP A 523 -14.41 11.36 16.49
CA ASP A 523 -13.56 11.40 17.68
C ASP A 523 -12.09 11.07 17.36
N VAL A 524 -11.84 10.03 16.54
CA VAL A 524 -10.48 9.67 16.10
C VAL A 524 -9.90 10.76 15.21
N LEU A 525 -10.64 11.24 14.21
CA LEU A 525 -10.15 12.29 13.32
C LEU A 525 -9.88 13.60 14.07
N GLN A 526 -10.72 13.96 15.04
CA GLN A 526 -10.56 15.15 15.87
C GLN A 526 -9.32 15.04 16.76
N LYS A 527 -9.09 13.89 17.40
CA LYS A 527 -7.87 13.64 18.18
C LYS A 527 -6.62 13.69 17.31
N ALA A 528 -6.65 13.09 16.12
CA ALA A 528 -5.54 13.16 15.16
C ALA A 528 -5.25 14.61 14.76
N SER A 529 -6.29 15.39 14.42
CA SER A 529 -6.17 16.82 14.09
C SER A 529 -5.51 17.63 15.21
N ASN A 530 -5.76 17.26 16.47
CA ASN A 530 -5.17 17.91 17.64
C ASN A 530 -3.78 17.36 18.04
N GLY A 531 -3.31 16.26 17.43
CA GLY A 531 -2.10 15.57 17.88
C GLY A 531 -2.26 14.87 19.23
N GLU A 532 -3.45 14.31 19.49
CA GLU A 532 -3.87 13.73 20.77
C GLU A 532 -4.17 12.24 20.70
N ILE A 533 -3.78 11.56 19.62
CA ILE A 533 -3.90 10.10 19.55
C ILE A 533 -2.92 9.48 20.56
N ASP A 534 -3.47 8.67 21.45
CA ASP A 534 -2.71 7.98 22.48
C ASP A 534 -2.27 6.59 22.00
N PHE A 535 -0.98 6.30 22.13
CA PHE A 535 -0.40 5.00 21.73
C PHE A 535 -1.06 3.84 22.49
N ASP A 536 -1.25 4.00 23.81
CA ASP A 536 -1.78 2.93 24.66
C ASP A 536 -3.28 2.69 24.38
N SER A 537 -3.97 3.64 23.74
CA SER A 537 -5.33 3.41 23.27
C SER A 537 -5.41 2.49 22.04
N ILE A 538 -4.30 2.34 21.30
CA ILE A 538 -4.20 1.55 20.05
C ILE A 538 -3.50 0.22 20.32
N PHE A 539 -2.37 0.26 21.02
CA PHE A 539 -1.49 -0.88 21.21
C PHE A 539 -1.37 -1.24 22.69
N HIS A 540 -1.74 -2.47 23.04
CA HIS A 540 -1.50 -3.01 24.36
C HIS A 540 -0.34 -4.00 24.32
N LYS A 541 0.70 -3.75 25.10
CA LYS A 541 1.86 -4.64 25.18
C LYS A 541 1.46 -6.00 25.78
N ILE A 542 1.89 -7.09 25.14
CA ILE A 542 1.62 -8.47 25.60
C ILE A 542 2.89 -9.23 26.02
N ILE A 543 4.07 -8.82 25.54
CA ILE A 543 5.38 -9.41 25.87
C ILE A 543 6.50 -8.40 25.71
#